data_AF-A0A5S5AX92-F1
#
_entry.id   AF-A0A5S5AX92-F1
#
_cell.length_a   1.000
_cell.length_b   1.000
_cell.length_c   1.000
_cell.angle_alpha   90.00
_cell.angle_beta   90.00
_cell.angle_gamma   90.00
#
_symmetry.space_group_name_H-M   'P 1'
#
loop_
_entity.id
_entity.type
_entity.pdbx_description
1 polymer ?
#
loop_
_entity_poly.entity_id
_entity_poly.type
_entity_poly.pdbx_seq_one_letter_code
_entity_poly.pdbx_strand_id
1 'polypeptide(L)' 'MQSRQAFGSRTLRRGMRGRDVAELQTKLQALGYYMGPIDGIFGPLTERAVRQLQRDNNIRVDGIVGPQTYAVLDQLIP' A
#
# COMPACT_ATOMS: atom_id res chain seq x y z
N MET A 1 -25.05 -1.56 5.83
CA MET A 1 -24.29 -1.94 4.61
C MET A 1 -22.89 -1.37 4.72
N GLN A 2 -21.94 -2.10 5.32
CA GLN A 2 -20.55 -1.62 5.40
C GLN A 2 -19.91 -1.77 4.03
N SER A 3 -19.68 -0.63 3.36
CA SER A 3 -18.96 -0.54 2.11
C SER A 3 -17.62 -1.27 2.25
N ARG A 4 -17.50 -2.42 1.57
CA ARG A 4 -16.22 -3.05 1.26
C ARG A 4 -15.47 -2.05 0.39
N GLN A 5 -14.63 -1.20 0.98
CA GLN A 5 -13.68 -0.43 0.19
C GLN A 5 -12.74 -1.46 -0.44
N ALA A 6 -12.87 -1.63 -1.76
CA ALA A 6 -12.01 -2.49 -2.55
C ALA A 6 -10.61 -1.86 -2.60
N PHE A 7 -9.58 -2.69 -2.59
CA PHE A 7 -8.23 -2.23 -2.88
C PHE A 7 -8.20 -1.50 -4.24
N GLY A 8 -7.53 -0.35 -4.31
CA GLY A 8 -7.56 0.50 -5.51
C GLY A 8 -8.72 1.51 -5.59
N SER A 9 -9.76 1.40 -4.75
CA SER A 9 -10.95 2.29 -4.83
C SER A 9 -10.73 3.71 -4.28
N ARG A 10 -9.64 3.94 -3.54
CA ARG A 10 -9.27 5.27 -3.01
C ARG A 10 -7.76 5.41 -2.87
N THR A 11 -7.29 6.64 -2.75
CA THR A 11 -5.87 6.94 -2.47
C THR A 11 -5.54 6.70 -1.00
N LEU A 12 -4.52 5.89 -0.69
CA LEU A 12 -4.06 5.61 0.68
C LEU A 12 -2.83 6.45 1.05
N ARG A 13 -2.78 6.92 2.29
CA ARG A 13 -1.68 7.73 2.86
C ARG A 13 -1.61 7.55 4.38
N ARG A 14 -0.52 8.02 4.99
CA ARG A 14 -0.30 7.97 6.44
C ARG A 14 -1.53 8.47 7.22
N GLY A 15 -1.84 7.76 8.31
CA GLY A 15 -2.96 8.05 9.21
C GLY A 15 -4.27 7.38 8.82
N MET A 16 -4.36 6.85 7.60
CA MET A 16 -5.53 6.10 7.16
C MET A 16 -5.57 4.71 7.79
N ARG A 17 -6.78 4.17 7.90
CA ARG A 17 -7.05 2.84 8.43
C ARG A 17 -8.07 2.13 7.56
N GLY A 18 -8.08 0.80 7.59
CA GLY A 18 -9.08 -0.02 6.90
C GLY A 18 -8.56 -1.34 6.37
N ARG A 19 -9.47 -2.13 5.78
CA ARG A 19 -9.13 -3.43 5.17
C ARG A 19 -8.24 -3.29 3.95
N ASP A 20 -8.40 -2.23 3.18
CA ASP A 20 -7.54 -1.90 2.04
C ASP A 20 -6.11 -1.52 2.46
N VAL A 21 -5.94 -0.94 3.64
CA VAL A 21 -4.61 -0.73 4.24
C VAL A 21 -4.00 -2.06 4.69
N ALA A 22 -4.80 -2.97 5.26
CA ALA A 22 -4.32 -4.30 5.61
C ALA A 22 -3.90 -5.09 4.35
N GLU A 23 -4.70 -5.00 3.28
CA GLU A 23 -4.38 -5.61 1.99
C GLU A 23 -3.10 -5.01 1.37
N LEU A 24 -2.92 -3.69 1.45
CA LEU A 24 -1.66 -3.03 1.07
C LEU A 24 -0.47 -3.61 1.86
N GLN A 25 -0.58 -3.73 3.18
CA GLN A 25 0.47 -4.27 4.04
C GLN A 25 0.80 -5.72 3.66
N THR A 26 -0.21 -6.55 3.38
CA THR A 26 -0.03 -7.93 2.91
C THR A 26 0.73 -7.98 1.59
N LYS A 27 0.32 -7.17 0.58
CA LYS A 27 1.00 -7.12 -0.73
C LYS A 27 2.45 -6.63 -0.58
N LEU A 28 2.69 -5.57 0.20
CA LEU A 28 4.04 -5.06 0.46
C LEU A 28 4.92 -6.07 1.21
N GLN A 29 4.34 -6.86 2.11
CA GLN A 29 5.07 -7.91 2.83
C GLN A 29 5.43 -9.07 1.90
N ALA A 30 4.50 -9.50 1.04
CA ALA A 30 4.75 -10.54 0.05
C ALA A 30 5.88 -10.16 -0.92
N LEU A 31 6.03 -8.87 -1.23
CA LEU A 31 7.11 -8.31 -2.05
C LEU A 31 8.40 -8.01 -1.26
N GLY A 32 8.44 -8.23 0.05
CA GLY A 32 9.61 -7.98 0.89
C GLY A 32 9.85 -6.52 1.30
N TYR A 33 8.94 -5.60 0.96
CA TYR A 33 9.05 -4.18 1.34
C TYR A 33 8.59 -3.89 2.77
N TYR A 34 7.74 -4.74 3.35
CA TYR A 34 7.11 -4.51 4.65
C TYR A 34 7.32 -5.67 5.62
N MET A 35 7.91 -5.38 6.78
CA MET A 35 8.18 -6.35 7.85
C MET A 35 7.39 -6.06 9.14
N GLY A 36 6.42 -5.14 9.07
CA GLY A 36 5.57 -4.77 10.21
C GLY A 36 4.31 -5.63 10.33
N PRO A 37 3.46 -5.35 11.34
CA PRO A 37 2.18 -6.04 11.50
C PRO A 37 1.18 -5.66 10.40
N ILE A 38 0.32 -6.61 10.01
CA ILE A 38 -0.83 -6.37 9.13
C ILE A 38 -2.02 -5.97 10.01
N ASP A 39 -2.00 -4.73 10.50
CA ASP A 39 -2.97 -4.19 11.45
C ASP A 39 -4.03 -3.28 10.79
N GLY A 40 -3.90 -3.04 9.48
CA GLY A 40 -4.77 -2.13 8.74
C GLY A 40 -4.59 -0.65 9.12
N ILE A 41 -3.44 -0.28 9.69
CA ILE A 41 -3.07 1.10 10.04
C ILE A 41 -1.93 1.56 9.15
N PHE A 42 -2.15 2.63 8.39
CA PHE A 42 -1.12 3.20 7.52
C PHE A 42 -0.19 4.05 8.38
N GLY A 43 0.72 3.38 9.07
CA GLY A 43 1.72 3.98 9.94
C GLY A 43 3.02 4.35 9.23
N PRO A 44 4.04 4.79 9.99
CA PRO A 44 5.36 5.14 9.45
C PRO A 44 6.04 3.98 8.71
N LEU A 45 5.85 2.74 9.19
CA LEU A 45 6.43 1.55 8.55
C LEU A 45 5.80 1.27 7.18
N THR A 46 4.47 1.42 7.06
CA THR A 46 3.76 1.25 5.80
C THR A 46 4.17 2.34 4.80
N GLU A 47 4.29 3.60 5.22
CA GLU A 47 4.76 4.67 4.33
C GLU A 47 6.18 4.41 3.83
N ARG A 48 7.08 3.97 4.72
CA ARG A 48 8.45 3.63 4.33
C ARG A 48 8.47 2.52 3.28
N ALA A 49 7.66 1.47 3.45
CA ALA A 49 7.53 0.38 2.50
C ALA A 49 6.98 0.86 1.14
N VAL A 50 5.95 1.71 1.14
CA VAL A 50 5.41 2.33 -0.08
C VAL A 50 6.46 3.15 -0.80
N ARG A 51 7.21 4.00 -0.09
CA ARG A 51 8.29 4.79 -0.69
C ARG A 51 9.39 3.92 -1.27
N GLN A 52 9.70 2.78 -0.65
CA GLN A 52 10.70 1.86 -1.17
C GLN A 52 10.22 1.20 -2.47
N LEU A 53 9.00 0.66 -2.50
CA LEU A 53 8.37 0.16 -3.71
C LEU A 53 8.37 1.21 -4.83
N GLN A 54 7.97 2.44 -4.52
CA GLN A 54 7.92 3.55 -5.48
C GLN A 54 9.30 3.85 -6.09
N ARG A 55 10.36 3.85 -5.27
CA ARG A 55 11.75 4.04 -5.74
C ARG A 55 12.18 2.92 -6.67
N ASP A 56 11.99 1.67 -6.24
CA ASP A 56 12.52 0.51 -6.96
C ASP A 56 11.80 0.26 -8.30
N ASN A 57 10.59 0.81 -8.44
CA ASN A 57 9.81 0.78 -9.68
C ASN A 57 9.85 2.10 -10.48
N ASN A 58 10.75 3.02 -10.13
CA ASN A 58 10.95 4.29 -10.84
C ASN A 58 9.67 5.15 -11.03
N ILE A 59 8.80 5.18 -10.03
CA ILE A 59 7.62 6.06 -10.01
C ILE A 59 7.78 7.19 -8.98
N ARG A 60 6.83 8.13 -8.94
CA ARG A 60 6.88 9.27 -7.99
C ARG A 60 6.92 8.77 -6.54
N VAL A 61 7.95 9.20 -5.80
CA VAL A 61 8.23 8.75 -4.41
C VAL A 61 7.61 9.69 -3.38
N ASP A 62 6.29 9.66 -3.25
CA ASP A 62 5.55 10.54 -2.34
C ASP A 62 5.00 9.83 -1.09
N GLY A 63 5.12 8.50 -1.00
CA GLY A 63 4.57 7.69 0.09
C GLY A 63 3.04 7.54 0.06
N ILE A 64 2.41 7.91 -1.06
CA ILE A 64 0.96 7.85 -1.26
C ILE A 64 0.64 6.74 -2.26
N VAL A 65 -0.32 5.88 -1.93
CA VAL A 65 -0.79 4.81 -2.82
C VAL A 65 -1.93 5.36 -3.66
N GLY A 66 -1.56 5.92 -4.82
CA GLY A 66 -2.48 6.34 -5.89
C GLY A 66 -2.49 5.35 -7.06
N PRO A 67 -3.16 5.70 -8.18
CA PRO A 67 -3.32 4.80 -9.34
C PRO A 67 -2.02 4.18 -9.86
N GLN A 68 -0.93 4.95 -9.91
CA GLN A 68 0.38 4.43 -10.35
C GLN A 68 0.94 3.36 -9.40
N THR A 69 0.82 3.57 -8.09
CA THR A 69 1.29 2.59 -7.10
C THR A 69 0.43 1.33 -7.10
N TYR A 70 -0.89 1.47 -7.31
CA TYR A 70 -1.77 0.31 -7.48
C TYR A 70 -1.41 -0.51 -8.71
N ALA A 71 -1.19 0.15 -9.86
CA ALA A 71 -0.78 -0.54 -11.08
C ALA A 71 0.53 -1.34 -10.90
N VAL A 72 1.51 -0.78 -10.18
CA VAL A 72 2.74 -1.51 -9.84
C VAL A 72 2.46 -2.73 -8.96
N LEU A 73 1.62 -2.58 -7.92
CA LEU A 73 1.28 -3.69 -7.03
C LEU A 73 0.56 -4.83 -7.76
N ASP A 74 -0.33 -4.51 -8.70
CA ASP A 74 -1.05 -5.51 -9.51
C ASP A 74 -0.16 -6.16 -10.58
N GLN A 75 0.85 -5.43 -11.10
CA GLN A 75 1.85 -6.02 -12.01
C GLN A 75 2.79 -7.00 -11.30
N LEU A 76 3.15 -6.72 -10.05
CA LEU A 76 4.06 -7.56 -9.27
C LEU A 76 3.34 -8.72 -8.57
N ILE A 77 2.04 -8.56 -8.27
CA ILE A 77 1.18 -9.58 -7.65
C ILE A 77 -0.18 -9.59 -8.39
N PRO A 78 -0.32 -10.40 -9.45
CA PRO A 78 -1.56 -10.54 -10.22
C PRO A 78 -2.67 -11.30 -9.47
#